data_AF-A0A0Q4HB56-F1
#
_entry.id   AF-A0A0Q4HB56-F1
#
_cell.length_a   1.000
_cell.length_b   1.000
_cell.length_c   1.000
_cell.angle_alpha   90.00
_cell.angle_beta   90.00
_cell.angle_gamma   90.00
#
_symmetry.space_group_name_H-M   'P 1'
#
loop_
_entity.id
_entity.type
_entity.pdbx_description
1 polymer ?
#
loop_
_entity_poly.entity_id
_entity_poly.type
_entity_poly.pdbx_seq_one_letter_code
_entity_poly.pdbx_strand_id
1 'polypeptide(L)'
;MSERDLSTDGVNVELAAAIRRVPSTLSAEEALAGVPLMALLASHADAAKGYPTIVSTVERAELDLVQPLRDVAPKKTSKAYRWWSVIALVLSLIAPALIMTGRTGSSALDPVSGALPSGLAMAVALGLFVWLEPKRTSNPLYRSGNFGAPMFVLITVIWAIGVSIVLRSGEELQFHPEAVFGLVLQIVATIGCLVLAVFAFRHDRERPEWAGGRKVRGSSALPPEVAESPEYRAKLEQRLTEWRRHVYRLSTADERAALLDAELEAVRLLADRGTLTAAQFDEAQQRVRSREDWR
;
A
#
# COMPACT_ATOMS: atom_id res chain seq x y z
N MET A 1 -26.93 -14.12 4.31
CA MET A 1 -26.31 -15.41 3.94
C MET A 1 -24.84 -15.16 3.72
N SER A 2 -23.99 -15.54 4.68
CA SER A 2 -22.54 -15.35 4.53
C SER A 2 -21.95 -16.49 3.72
N GLU A 3 -21.11 -16.15 2.77
CA GLU A 3 -20.25 -16.96 1.90
C GLU A 3 -19.26 -17.89 2.64
N ARG A 4 -19.58 -18.37 3.85
CA ARG A 4 -18.60 -18.93 4.79
C ARG A 4 -18.40 -20.44 4.76
N ASP A 5 -19.33 -21.21 4.22
CA ASP A 5 -19.22 -22.68 4.25
C ASP A 5 -19.08 -23.23 2.83
N LEU A 6 -17.86 -23.64 2.48
CA LEU A 6 -17.67 -24.57 1.36
C LEU A 6 -18.30 -25.89 1.78
N SER A 7 -19.15 -26.48 0.94
CA SER A 7 -19.65 -27.84 1.16
C SER A 7 -18.46 -28.82 1.23
N THR A 8 -18.59 -29.90 1.99
CA THR A 8 -17.57 -30.97 2.08
C THR A 8 -17.08 -31.43 0.70
N ASP A 9 -17.98 -31.50 -0.28
CA ASP A 9 -17.65 -31.82 -1.68
C ASP A 9 -16.71 -30.80 -2.33
N GLY A 10 -16.84 -29.51 -2.01
CA GLY A 10 -15.98 -28.44 -2.52
C GLY A 10 -14.57 -28.54 -1.95
N VAL A 11 -14.45 -28.80 -0.64
CA VAL A 11 -13.16 -29.02 0.04
C VAL A 11 -12.43 -30.22 -0.57
N ASN A 12 -13.13 -31.33 -0.80
CA ASN A 12 -12.54 -32.54 -1.39
C ASN A 12 -12.04 -32.30 -2.82
N VAL A 13 -12.78 -31.51 -3.63
CA VAL A 13 -12.35 -31.15 -4.99
C VAL A 13 -11.09 -30.28 -4.97
N GLU A 14 -11.05 -29.27 -4.11
CA GLU A 14 -9.87 -28.41 -3.97
C GLU A 14 -8.65 -29.18 -3.46
N LEU A 15 -8.85 -30.07 -2.49
CA LEU A 15 -7.80 -30.91 -1.94
C LEU A 15 -7.26 -31.89 -2.98
N ALA A 16 -8.13 -32.57 -3.73
CA ALA A 16 -7.72 -33.45 -4.83
C ALA A 16 -6.97 -32.67 -5.93
N ALA A 17 -7.32 -31.41 -6.18
CA ALA A 17 -6.57 -30.55 -7.08
C ALA A 17 -5.18 -30.17 -6.50
N ALA A 18 -5.10 -29.86 -5.21
CA ALA A 18 -3.84 -29.56 -4.52
C ALA A 18 -2.89 -30.77 -4.51
N ILE A 19 -3.39 -31.96 -4.12
CA ILE A 19 -2.62 -33.20 -4.10
C ILE A 19 -2.10 -33.57 -5.48
N ARG A 20 -2.88 -33.38 -6.56
CA ARG A 20 -2.42 -33.62 -7.94
C ARG A 20 -1.25 -32.71 -8.35
N ARG A 21 -1.13 -31.51 -7.77
CA ARG A 21 -0.02 -30.59 -8.05
C ARG A 21 1.25 -30.91 -7.28
N VAL A 22 1.19 -31.72 -6.23
CA VAL A 22 2.37 -32.18 -5.48
C VAL A 22 3.25 -33.00 -6.44
N PRO A 23 4.55 -32.69 -6.60
CA PRO A 23 5.43 -33.47 -7.48
C PRO A 23 5.50 -34.94 -7.06
N SER A 24 5.43 -35.87 -8.02
CA SER A 24 5.54 -37.32 -7.73
C SER A 24 6.94 -37.77 -7.31
N THR A 25 7.92 -36.86 -7.39
CA THR A 25 9.31 -37.10 -7.02
C THR A 25 9.60 -36.81 -5.54
N LEU A 26 8.65 -36.22 -4.81
CA LEU A 26 8.83 -35.96 -3.38
C LEU A 26 8.77 -37.26 -2.59
N SER A 27 9.56 -37.33 -1.52
CA SER A 27 9.46 -38.40 -0.53
C SER A 27 8.13 -38.34 0.22
N ALA A 28 7.75 -39.47 0.84
CA ALA A 28 6.55 -39.56 1.66
C ALA A 28 6.54 -38.49 2.79
N GLU A 29 7.69 -38.26 3.42
CA GLU A 29 7.85 -37.27 4.49
C GLU A 29 7.63 -35.84 4.00
N GLU A 30 8.24 -35.46 2.87
CA GLU A 30 8.07 -34.13 2.26
C GLU A 30 6.62 -33.89 1.80
N ALA A 31 5.97 -34.91 1.25
CA ALA A 31 4.57 -34.81 0.86
C ALA A 31 3.65 -34.63 2.08
N LEU A 32 3.91 -35.35 3.17
CA LEU A 32 3.17 -35.25 4.43
C LEU A 32 3.37 -33.90 5.11
N ALA A 33 4.57 -33.30 5.04
CA ALA A 33 4.85 -31.98 5.62
C ALA A 33 3.94 -30.87 5.05
N GLY A 34 3.52 -31.00 3.79
CA GLY A 34 2.61 -30.08 3.12
C GLY A 34 1.12 -30.25 3.46
N VAL A 35 0.72 -31.40 4.04
CA VAL A 35 -0.69 -31.73 4.30
C VAL A 35 -1.41 -30.68 5.14
N PRO A 36 -0.87 -30.20 6.28
CA PRO A 36 -1.58 -29.24 7.12
C PRO A 36 -1.89 -27.92 6.40
N LEU A 37 -0.99 -27.47 5.50
CA LEU A 37 -1.22 -26.27 4.70
C LEU A 37 -2.30 -26.51 3.62
N MET A 38 -2.24 -27.64 2.91
CA MET A 38 -3.22 -27.96 1.87
C MET A 38 -4.63 -28.12 2.45
N ALA A 39 -4.76 -28.84 3.56
CA ALA A 39 -6.02 -29.00 4.28
C ALA A 39 -6.57 -27.65 4.75
N LEU A 40 -5.71 -26.77 5.27
CA LEU A 40 -6.11 -25.44 5.72
C LEU A 40 -6.63 -24.57 4.57
N LEU A 41 -5.93 -24.54 3.44
CA LEU A 41 -6.34 -23.72 2.30
C LEU A 41 -7.64 -24.23 1.66
N ALA A 42 -7.86 -25.54 1.63
CA ALA A 42 -9.07 -26.13 1.06
C ALA A 42 -10.30 -25.99 1.99
N SER A 43 -10.11 -26.10 3.30
CA SER A 43 -11.22 -26.09 4.28
C SER A 43 -11.55 -24.70 4.83
N HIS A 44 -10.64 -23.72 4.72
CA HIS A 44 -10.80 -22.41 5.35
C HIS A 44 -10.67 -21.26 4.34
N ALA A 45 -11.80 -20.78 3.83
CA ALA A 45 -11.85 -19.76 2.76
C ALA A 45 -11.11 -18.45 3.11
N ASP A 46 -11.22 -17.98 4.36
CA ASP A 46 -10.49 -16.78 4.80
C ASP A 46 -8.98 -17.02 4.88
N ALA A 47 -8.53 -18.21 5.27
CA ALA A 47 -7.12 -18.58 5.25
C ALA A 47 -6.59 -18.63 3.80
N ALA A 48 -7.38 -19.16 2.86
CA ALA A 48 -7.06 -19.16 1.44
C ALA A 48 -6.88 -17.74 0.88
N LYS A 49 -7.77 -16.80 1.25
CA LYS A 49 -7.63 -15.37 0.88
C LYS A 49 -6.39 -14.71 1.51
N GLY A 50 -6.05 -15.10 2.74
CA GLY A 50 -4.89 -14.56 3.46
C GLY A 50 -3.54 -15.10 3.00
N TYR A 51 -3.49 -16.33 2.47
CA TYR A 51 -2.26 -17.02 2.11
C TYR A 51 -1.33 -16.23 1.17
N PRO A 52 -1.80 -15.64 0.04
CA PRO A 52 -0.95 -14.82 -0.82
C PRO A 52 -0.31 -13.64 -0.09
N THR A 53 -0.99 -13.08 0.92
CA THR A 53 -0.47 -11.97 1.71
C THR A 53 0.66 -12.42 2.62
N ILE A 54 0.55 -13.59 3.26
CA ILE A 54 1.61 -14.14 4.10
C ILE A 54 2.86 -14.45 3.29
N VAL A 55 2.69 -15.14 2.15
CA VAL A 55 3.79 -15.42 1.21
C VAL A 55 4.43 -14.11 0.76
N SER A 56 3.65 -13.16 0.25
CA SER A 56 4.17 -11.87 -0.20
C SER A 56 4.86 -11.07 0.91
N THR A 57 4.51 -11.30 2.18
CA THR A 57 5.15 -10.61 3.32
C THR A 57 6.55 -11.16 3.56
N VAL A 58 6.73 -12.48 3.52
CA VAL A 58 8.06 -13.10 3.63
C VAL A 58 8.90 -12.75 2.40
N GLU A 59 8.31 -12.85 1.21
CA GLU A 59 8.96 -12.44 -0.04
C GLU A 59 9.42 -10.99 0.03
N ARG A 60 8.57 -10.09 0.51
CA ARG A 60 8.94 -8.69 0.70
C ARG A 60 10.02 -8.53 1.76
N ALA A 61 9.99 -9.23 2.88
CA ALA A 61 11.04 -9.11 3.89
C ALA A 61 12.41 -9.52 3.32
N GLU A 62 12.45 -10.64 2.60
CA GLU A 62 13.69 -11.18 2.02
C GLU A 62 14.17 -10.34 0.86
N LEU A 63 13.26 -9.87 0.02
CA LEU A 63 13.59 -8.93 -1.03
C LEU A 63 13.99 -7.55 -0.44
N ASP A 64 13.63 -7.17 0.79
CA ASP A 64 14.21 -5.99 1.48
C ASP A 64 15.63 -6.24 1.98
N LEU A 65 16.00 -7.49 2.27
CA LEU A 65 17.38 -7.81 2.69
C LEU A 65 18.32 -7.84 1.48
N VAL A 66 17.88 -8.49 0.42
CA VAL A 66 18.64 -8.62 -0.84
C VAL A 66 18.61 -7.31 -1.63
N GLN A 67 17.49 -6.59 -1.56
CA GLN A 67 17.27 -5.33 -2.28
C GLN A 67 16.58 -4.28 -1.38
N PRO A 68 17.29 -3.71 -0.37
CA PRO A 68 16.71 -2.82 0.62
C PRO A 68 16.07 -1.54 0.05
N LEU A 69 14.83 -1.29 0.48
CA LEU A 69 14.16 0.00 0.33
C LEU A 69 14.77 1.04 1.30
N ARG A 70 15.60 1.97 0.80
CA ARG A 70 16.16 3.07 1.61
C ARG A 70 15.06 4.03 2.19
N ASP A 71 14.85 3.91 3.53
CA ASP A 71 14.58 4.85 4.65
C ASP A 71 13.19 5.47 5.09
N VAL A 72 12.88 5.24 6.40
CA VAL A 72 12.21 5.96 7.55
C VAL A 72 10.76 6.53 7.51
N ALA A 73 9.99 6.39 8.61
CA ALA A 73 8.60 6.87 8.81
C ALA A 73 8.59 8.15 9.69
N PRO A 74 7.63 9.08 9.52
CA PRO A 74 7.79 10.45 9.99
C PRO A 74 7.34 10.70 11.44
N LYS A 75 8.08 11.55 12.17
CA LYS A 75 7.79 12.00 13.56
C LYS A 75 6.40 12.68 13.65
N LYS A 76 5.66 12.49 14.76
CA LYS A 76 4.40 13.21 15.06
C LYS A 76 4.63 14.72 14.92
N THR A 77 3.77 15.40 14.15
CA THR A 77 3.88 16.84 13.92
C THR A 77 3.31 17.61 15.12
N SER A 78 3.99 18.66 15.58
CA SER A 78 3.54 19.51 16.68
C SER A 78 2.26 20.29 16.31
N LYS A 79 1.54 20.83 17.31
CA LYS A 79 0.39 21.74 17.08
C LYS A 79 0.77 22.93 16.18
N ALA A 80 2.01 23.42 16.28
CA ALA A 80 2.52 24.49 15.44
C ALA A 80 2.57 24.07 13.95
N TYR A 81 2.97 22.84 13.64
CA TYR A 81 3.03 22.34 12.27
C TYR A 81 1.65 22.27 11.60
N ARG A 82 0.61 21.92 12.36
CA ARG A 82 -0.78 21.94 11.88
C ARG A 82 -1.20 23.36 11.49
N TRP A 83 -0.89 24.34 12.34
CA TRP A 83 -1.15 25.74 12.04
C TRP A 83 -0.37 26.24 10.82
N TRP A 84 0.89 25.82 10.64
CA TRP A 84 1.65 26.12 9.43
C TRP A 84 1.00 25.56 8.15
N SER A 85 0.40 24.38 8.19
CA SER A 85 -0.34 23.84 7.05
C SER A 85 -1.63 24.62 6.76
N VAL A 86 -2.34 25.08 7.80
CA VAL A 86 -3.50 25.96 7.63
C VAL A 86 -3.07 27.31 7.05
N ILE A 87 -1.99 27.90 7.55
CA ILE A 87 -1.43 29.16 7.05
C ILE A 87 -1.03 29.01 5.57
N ALA A 88 -0.33 27.92 5.21
CA ALA A 88 0.05 27.65 3.82
C ALA A 88 -1.17 27.55 2.90
N LEU A 89 -2.24 26.88 3.34
CA LEU A 89 -3.50 26.79 2.59
C LEU A 89 -4.19 28.16 2.46
N VAL A 90 -4.25 28.94 3.53
CA VAL A 90 -4.89 30.27 3.48
C VAL A 90 -4.13 31.19 2.55
N LEU A 91 -2.79 31.21 2.64
CA LEU A 91 -1.94 31.99 1.73
C LEU A 91 -2.10 31.55 0.27
N SER A 92 -2.21 30.23 0.01
CA SER A 92 -2.37 29.74 -1.35
C SER A 92 -3.69 30.15 -2.00
N LEU A 93 -4.75 30.37 -1.22
CA LEU A 93 -6.03 30.85 -1.72
C LEU A 93 -6.06 32.38 -1.85
N ILE A 94 -5.44 33.10 -0.91
CA ILE A 94 -5.40 34.58 -0.95
C ILE A 94 -4.58 35.08 -2.13
N ALA A 95 -3.44 34.46 -2.42
CA ALA A 95 -2.51 34.96 -3.44
C ALA A 95 -3.15 35.21 -4.82
N PRO A 96 -3.81 34.22 -5.47
CA PRO A 96 -4.52 34.45 -6.73
C PRO A 96 -5.74 35.36 -6.55
N ALA A 97 -6.42 35.32 -5.40
CA ALA A 97 -7.59 36.16 -5.14
C ALA A 97 -7.26 37.67 -5.18
N LEU A 98 -6.01 38.07 -4.95
CA LEU A 98 -5.59 39.47 -5.06
C LEU A 98 -5.76 40.02 -6.48
N ILE A 99 -5.56 39.19 -7.49
CA ILE A 99 -5.53 39.58 -8.91
C ILE A 99 -6.74 39.04 -9.70
N MET A 100 -7.50 38.11 -9.14
CA MET A 100 -8.72 37.58 -9.77
C MET A 100 -9.88 38.57 -9.66
N THR A 101 -10.60 38.75 -10.77
CA THR A 101 -11.80 39.58 -10.83
C THR A 101 -12.98 38.86 -10.17
N GLY A 102 -13.54 39.50 -9.14
CA GLY A 102 -14.72 38.99 -8.44
C GLY A 102 -16.01 39.16 -9.27
N ARG A 103 -17.12 38.67 -8.74
CA ARG A 103 -18.47 38.80 -9.35
C ARG A 103 -18.90 40.26 -9.60
N THR A 104 -18.30 41.21 -8.88
CA THR A 104 -18.52 42.66 -9.03
C THR A 104 -17.74 43.29 -10.17
N GLY A 105 -16.91 42.53 -10.89
CA GLY A 105 -16.10 43.01 -12.01
C GLY A 105 -14.79 43.69 -11.59
N SER A 106 -14.53 43.83 -10.28
CA SER A 106 -13.30 44.40 -9.73
C SER A 106 -12.41 43.33 -9.09
N SER A 107 -11.10 43.37 -9.34
CA SER A 107 -10.10 42.65 -8.56
C SER A 107 -9.70 43.47 -7.33
N ALA A 108 -9.11 42.82 -6.31
CA ALA A 108 -8.64 43.52 -5.11
C ALA A 108 -7.42 44.42 -5.41
N LEU A 109 -6.56 43.96 -6.31
CA LEU A 109 -5.47 44.70 -6.92
C LEU A 109 -5.58 44.55 -8.44
N ASP A 110 -5.24 45.61 -9.17
CA ASP A 110 -5.05 45.52 -10.61
C ASP A 110 -4.04 44.40 -10.95
N PRO A 111 -4.24 43.60 -12.01
CA PRO A 111 -3.35 42.48 -12.34
C PRO A 111 -1.86 42.84 -12.44
N VAL A 112 -1.50 44.03 -12.93
CA VAL A 112 -0.11 44.46 -13.07
C VAL A 112 0.46 44.84 -11.71
N SER A 113 -0.23 45.71 -10.97
CA SER A 113 0.21 46.15 -9.64
C SER A 113 0.18 45.02 -8.59
N GLY A 114 -0.77 44.11 -8.74
CA GLY A 114 -0.96 42.94 -7.90
C GLY A 114 -0.06 41.76 -8.26
N ALA A 115 0.62 41.80 -9.42
CA ALA A 115 1.45 40.69 -9.89
C ALA A 115 2.57 40.34 -8.89
N LEU A 116 3.28 41.35 -8.38
CA LEU A 116 4.35 41.17 -7.40
C LEU A 116 3.87 40.63 -6.04
N PRO A 117 2.91 41.27 -5.34
CA PRO A 117 2.43 40.77 -4.05
C PRO A 117 1.75 39.39 -4.16
N SER A 118 1.02 39.13 -5.25
CA SER A 118 0.47 37.80 -5.55
C SER A 118 1.59 36.77 -5.74
N GLY A 119 2.60 37.09 -6.57
CA GLY A 119 3.75 36.22 -6.82
C GLY A 119 4.55 35.89 -5.56
N LEU A 120 4.79 36.88 -4.69
CA LEU A 120 5.44 36.67 -3.40
C LEU A 120 4.62 35.76 -2.48
N ALA A 121 3.30 35.97 -2.40
CA ALA A 121 2.43 35.12 -1.58
C ALA A 121 2.36 33.67 -2.10
N MET A 122 2.31 33.47 -3.42
CA MET A 122 2.40 32.14 -4.05
C MET A 122 3.75 31.48 -3.74
N ALA A 123 4.86 32.22 -3.85
CA ALA A 123 6.19 31.72 -3.55
C ALA A 123 6.34 31.29 -2.07
N VAL A 124 5.83 32.08 -1.14
CA VAL A 124 5.83 31.75 0.30
C VAL A 124 4.95 30.52 0.59
N ALA A 125 3.74 30.45 0.02
CA ALA A 125 2.86 29.29 0.18
C ALA A 125 3.51 28.02 -0.37
N LEU A 126 4.15 28.09 -1.54
CA LEU A 126 4.90 26.98 -2.11
C LEU A 126 6.06 26.56 -1.19
N GLY A 127 6.87 27.50 -0.72
CA GLY A 127 7.98 27.23 0.20
C GLY A 127 7.51 26.51 1.48
N LEU A 128 6.36 26.92 2.02
CA LEU A 128 5.74 26.24 3.15
C LEU A 128 5.28 24.83 2.77
N PHE A 129 4.64 24.61 1.62
CA PHE A 129 4.26 23.26 1.20
C PHE A 129 5.46 22.33 1.01
N VAL A 130 6.54 22.81 0.38
CA VAL A 130 7.78 22.04 0.23
C VAL A 130 8.36 21.66 1.60
N TRP A 131 8.40 22.61 2.54
CA TRP A 131 8.89 22.34 3.90
C TRP A 131 7.97 21.41 4.70
N LEU A 132 6.67 21.46 4.44
CA LEU A 132 5.67 20.64 5.11
C LEU A 132 5.50 19.24 4.47
N GLU A 133 6.03 19.01 3.28
CA GLU A 133 5.87 17.75 2.55
C GLU A 133 6.51 16.53 3.26
N PRO A 134 7.75 16.60 3.82
CA PRO A 134 8.40 15.44 4.44
C PRO A 134 7.68 14.87 5.68
N LYS A 135 6.81 15.65 6.34
CA LYS A 135 5.99 15.18 7.47
C LYS A 135 4.49 15.28 7.19
N ARG A 136 4.10 15.40 5.93
CA ARG A 136 2.70 15.50 5.49
C ARG A 136 1.85 14.36 6.05
N THR A 137 2.36 13.14 5.98
CA THR A 137 1.69 11.92 6.45
C THR A 137 1.50 11.86 7.96
N SER A 138 2.25 12.66 8.73
CA SER A 138 2.09 12.80 10.17
C SER A 138 1.04 13.84 10.58
N ASN A 139 0.62 14.71 9.65
CA ASN A 139 -0.32 15.79 9.94
C ASN A 139 -1.78 15.29 9.88
N PRO A 140 -2.59 15.49 10.94
CA PRO A 140 -3.99 15.07 10.98
C PRO A 140 -4.86 15.58 9.84
N LEU A 141 -4.52 16.74 9.24
CA LEU A 141 -5.26 17.29 8.11
C LEU A 141 -5.21 16.35 6.90
N TYR A 142 -4.11 15.63 6.71
CA TYR A 142 -3.84 14.78 5.55
C TYR A 142 -4.21 13.29 5.77
N ARG A 143 -4.76 12.93 6.95
CA ARG A 143 -4.97 11.54 7.40
C ARG A 143 -6.19 10.83 6.81
N SER A 144 -7.16 11.54 6.24
CA SER A 144 -8.43 10.96 5.74
C SER A 144 -8.57 10.96 4.22
N GLY A 145 -7.48 11.19 3.47
CA GLY A 145 -7.51 11.22 1.99
C GLY A 145 -8.15 12.48 1.39
N ASN A 146 -8.88 13.27 2.20
CA ASN A 146 -9.55 14.50 1.75
C ASN A 146 -8.59 15.68 1.53
N PHE A 147 -7.44 15.67 2.21
CA PHE A 147 -6.41 16.69 2.09
C PHE A 147 -5.12 15.98 1.66
N GLY A 148 -4.98 15.69 0.37
CA GLY A 148 -3.87 14.92 -0.20
C GLY A 148 -3.43 15.47 -1.54
N ALA A 149 -2.90 14.63 -2.41
CA ALA A 149 -2.53 15.02 -3.77
C ALA A 149 -3.62 15.78 -4.57
N PRO A 150 -4.94 15.50 -4.42
CA PRO A 150 -5.98 16.29 -5.09
C PRO A 150 -5.99 17.78 -4.74
N MET A 151 -5.59 18.15 -3.52
CA MET A 151 -5.56 19.57 -3.09
C MET A 151 -4.49 20.37 -3.81
N PHE A 152 -3.31 19.78 -4.08
CA PHE A 152 -2.26 20.47 -4.84
C PHE A 152 -2.67 20.68 -6.30
N VAL A 153 -3.45 19.76 -6.89
CA VAL A 153 -4.05 19.97 -8.22
C VAL A 153 -5.00 21.15 -8.20
N LEU A 154 -5.91 21.19 -7.22
CA LEU A 154 -6.85 22.30 -7.08
C LEU A 154 -6.11 23.65 -6.96
N ILE A 155 -5.11 23.74 -6.09
CA ILE A 155 -4.31 24.95 -5.90
C ILE A 155 -3.60 25.35 -7.20
N THR A 156 -2.98 24.40 -7.90
CA THR A 156 -2.29 24.67 -9.17
C THR A 156 -3.23 25.24 -10.21
N VAL A 157 -4.43 24.68 -10.36
CA VAL A 157 -5.43 25.17 -11.32
C VAL A 157 -5.81 26.62 -11.01
N ILE A 158 -6.07 26.93 -9.73
CA ILE A 158 -6.40 28.30 -9.32
C ILE A 158 -5.23 29.26 -9.61
N TRP A 159 -3.98 28.84 -9.34
CA TRP A 159 -2.79 29.64 -9.59
C TRP A 159 -2.54 29.90 -11.08
N ALA A 160 -2.75 28.89 -11.94
CA ALA A 160 -2.64 29.04 -13.38
C ALA A 160 -3.66 30.05 -13.94
N ILE A 161 -4.87 30.07 -13.37
CA ILE A 161 -5.86 31.11 -13.69
C ILE A 161 -5.29 32.49 -13.33
N GLY A 162 -4.72 32.66 -12.13
CA GLY A 162 -4.05 33.90 -11.73
C GLY A 162 -2.95 34.34 -12.70
N VAL A 163 -2.04 33.43 -13.06
CA VAL A 163 -0.97 33.69 -14.06
C VAL A 163 -1.56 34.13 -15.40
N SER A 164 -2.61 33.46 -15.86
CA SER A 164 -3.25 33.79 -17.14
C SER A 164 -3.85 35.20 -17.16
N ILE A 165 -4.34 35.68 -16.02
CA ILE A 165 -4.89 37.03 -15.88
C ILE A 165 -3.77 38.05 -16.04
N VAL A 166 -2.62 37.84 -15.39
CA VAL A 166 -1.46 38.75 -15.50
C VAL A 166 -0.85 38.69 -16.90
N LEU A 167 -0.73 37.51 -17.52
CA LEU A 167 -0.23 37.37 -18.89
C LEU A 167 -1.12 38.09 -19.93
N ARG A 168 -2.43 38.16 -19.70
CA ARG A 168 -3.34 38.92 -20.55
C ARG A 168 -3.09 40.43 -20.48
N SER A 169 -2.45 40.91 -19.42
CA SER A 169 -1.93 42.28 -19.30
C SER A 169 -0.55 42.47 -19.95
N GLY A 170 -0.19 41.60 -20.91
CA GLY A 170 1.12 41.50 -21.59
C GLY A 170 1.70 42.82 -22.10
N GLU A 171 0.87 43.71 -22.61
CA GLU A 171 1.32 45.00 -23.18
C GLU A 171 1.81 45.98 -22.10
N GLU A 172 1.26 45.91 -20.89
CA GLU A 172 1.59 46.79 -19.77
C GLU A 172 2.77 46.24 -18.95
N LEU A 173 2.97 44.93 -18.95
CA LEU A 173 4.03 44.25 -18.19
C LEU A 173 5.43 44.76 -18.51
N GLN A 174 5.74 45.08 -19.77
CA GLN A 174 7.07 45.55 -20.18
C GLN A 174 7.52 46.85 -19.49
N PHE A 175 6.58 47.65 -19.00
CA PHE A 175 6.85 48.92 -18.33
C PHE A 175 6.96 48.80 -16.81
N HIS A 176 6.62 47.63 -16.27
CA HIS A 176 6.57 47.34 -14.83
C HIS A 176 7.48 46.15 -14.53
N PRO A 177 8.81 46.36 -14.40
CA PRO A 177 9.75 45.29 -14.13
C PRO A 177 9.42 44.51 -12.85
N GLU A 178 8.81 45.16 -11.86
CA GLU A 178 8.25 44.55 -10.66
C GLU A 178 7.11 43.57 -10.96
N ALA A 179 6.26 43.89 -11.93
CA ALA A 179 5.16 43.03 -12.35
C ALA A 179 5.68 41.85 -13.18
N VAL A 180 6.72 42.05 -14.00
CA VAL A 180 7.44 40.95 -14.67
C VAL A 180 8.07 40.02 -13.64
N PHE A 181 8.75 40.56 -12.62
CA PHE A 181 9.33 39.75 -11.55
C PHE A 181 8.24 38.99 -10.77
N GLY A 182 7.12 39.67 -10.47
CA GLY A 182 5.94 39.05 -9.88
C GLY A 182 5.37 37.91 -10.72
N LEU A 183 5.17 38.15 -12.02
CA LEU A 183 4.70 37.15 -12.97
C LEU A 183 5.65 35.95 -13.04
N VAL A 184 6.96 36.19 -13.09
CA VAL A 184 7.96 35.11 -13.04
C VAL A 184 7.82 34.29 -11.76
N LEU A 185 7.66 34.94 -10.60
CA LEU A 185 7.42 34.24 -9.33
C LEU A 185 6.12 33.42 -9.35
N GLN A 186 5.04 33.95 -9.92
CA GLN A 186 3.77 33.23 -10.04
C GLN A 186 3.90 31.99 -10.95
N ILE A 187 4.57 32.15 -12.10
CA ILE A 187 4.83 31.05 -13.04
C ILE A 187 5.64 29.96 -12.33
N VAL A 188 6.75 30.34 -11.69
CA VAL A 188 7.63 29.40 -10.97
C VAL A 188 6.87 28.71 -9.83
N ALA A 189 6.07 29.44 -9.06
CA ALA A 189 5.31 28.87 -7.96
C ALA A 189 4.21 27.89 -8.43
N THR A 190 3.50 28.24 -9.51
CA THR A 190 2.50 27.37 -10.15
C THR A 190 3.12 26.07 -10.61
N ILE A 191 4.24 26.15 -11.31
CA ILE A 191 4.98 24.98 -11.78
C ILE A 191 5.46 24.14 -10.57
N GLY A 192 5.99 24.77 -9.53
CA GLY A 192 6.43 24.07 -8.32
C GLY A 192 5.31 23.35 -7.57
N CYS A 193 4.11 23.93 -7.50
CA CYS A 193 2.94 23.30 -6.88
C CYS A 193 2.46 22.09 -7.69
N LEU A 194 2.47 22.17 -9.02
CA LEU A 194 2.16 21.05 -9.90
C LEU A 194 3.13 19.88 -9.67
N VAL A 195 4.42 20.17 -9.53
CA VAL A 195 5.45 19.17 -9.24
C VAL A 195 5.17 18.49 -7.89
N LEU A 196 4.81 19.25 -6.84
CA LEU A 196 4.41 18.68 -5.54
C LEU A 196 3.16 17.79 -5.65
N ALA A 197 2.17 18.15 -6.48
CA ALA A 197 0.98 17.32 -6.70
C ALA A 197 1.35 15.95 -7.27
N VAL A 198 2.27 15.92 -8.25
CA VAL A 198 2.74 14.67 -8.87
C VAL A 198 3.47 13.80 -7.84
N PHE A 199 4.40 14.37 -7.06
CA PHE A 199 5.08 13.63 -5.99
C PHE A 199 4.09 13.13 -4.92
N ALA A 200 3.10 13.94 -4.58
CA ALA A 200 2.04 13.58 -3.66
C ALA A 200 1.25 12.36 -4.13
N PHE A 201 0.82 12.32 -5.40
CA PHE A 201 0.10 11.18 -5.98
C PHE A 201 0.95 9.92 -6.04
N ARG A 202 2.24 10.05 -6.34
CA ARG A 202 3.16 8.90 -6.35
C ARG A 202 3.32 8.32 -4.95
N HIS A 203 3.53 9.17 -3.94
CA HIS A 203 3.58 8.75 -2.54
C HIS A 203 2.23 8.24 -1.99
N ASP A 204 1.11 8.69 -2.56
CA ASP A 204 -0.23 8.23 -2.17
C ASP A 204 -0.61 6.90 -2.86
N ARG A 205 -0.12 6.64 -4.09
CA ARG A 205 -0.34 5.40 -4.85
C ARG A 205 0.59 4.25 -4.45
N GLU A 206 1.83 4.53 -4.07
CA GLU A 206 2.80 3.51 -3.66
C GLU A 206 2.55 2.98 -2.22
N ARG A 207 1.48 3.45 -1.56
CA ARG A 207 1.05 3.04 -0.23
C ARG A 207 0.65 1.55 -0.20
N PRO A 208 1.20 0.68 0.70
CA PRO A 208 0.32 -0.24 1.42
C PRO A 208 -0.71 0.62 2.18
N GLU A 209 -1.98 0.19 2.35
CA GLU A 209 -2.99 0.96 3.11
C GLU A 209 -2.46 1.41 4.47
N TRP A 210 -1.99 2.65 4.53
CA TRP A 210 -1.61 3.31 5.75
C TRP A 210 -2.21 4.70 5.60
N ALA A 211 -2.85 5.19 6.66
CA ALA A 211 -3.16 6.58 6.87
C ALA A 211 -1.89 7.49 6.91
N GLY A 212 -0.78 7.12 6.23
CA GLY A 212 0.53 7.77 6.35
C GLY A 212 1.75 7.36 5.45
N GLY A 213 1.62 6.85 4.21
CA GLY A 213 2.67 6.88 3.13
C GLY A 213 3.84 5.85 3.11
N ARG A 214 4.20 5.25 1.93
CA ARG A 214 5.56 4.74 1.51
C ARG A 214 5.61 4.09 0.08
N LYS A 215 6.79 3.55 -0.38
CA LYS A 215 7.28 3.12 -1.75
C LYS A 215 7.06 1.63 -2.16
N VAL A 216 7.03 1.30 -3.47
CA VAL A 216 6.91 -0.08 -4.06
C VAL A 216 8.18 -0.54 -4.83
N ARG A 217 8.58 -1.83 -4.72
CA ARG A 217 9.78 -2.46 -5.32
C ARG A 217 9.62 -2.85 -6.82
N GLY A 218 10.74 -2.94 -7.56
CA GLY A 218 10.77 -3.16 -9.03
C GLY A 218 10.52 -4.59 -9.52
N SER A 219 10.71 -5.59 -8.65
CA SER A 219 10.14 -6.92 -8.78
C SER A 219 9.41 -7.21 -7.48
N SER A 220 8.21 -7.78 -7.52
CA SER A 220 7.60 -8.35 -6.31
C SER A 220 8.08 -9.78 -6.04
N ALA A 221 8.58 -10.43 -7.10
CA ALA A 221 9.12 -11.77 -7.03
C ALA A 221 10.57 -11.75 -6.56
N LEU A 222 10.91 -12.68 -5.68
CA LEU A 222 12.28 -12.96 -5.30
C LEU A 222 13.11 -13.42 -6.51
N PRO A 223 14.41 -13.10 -6.57
CA PRO A 223 15.32 -13.74 -7.51
C PRO A 223 15.22 -15.27 -7.38
N PRO A 224 15.22 -16.04 -8.49
CA PRO A 224 15.05 -17.49 -8.44
C PRO A 224 16.12 -18.15 -7.56
N GLU A 225 17.35 -17.63 -7.59
CA GLU A 225 18.45 -18.08 -6.73
C GLU A 225 18.13 -17.95 -5.22
N VAL A 226 17.44 -16.88 -4.82
CA VAL A 226 17.02 -16.66 -3.43
C VAL A 226 15.76 -17.46 -3.12
N ALA A 227 14.80 -17.52 -4.05
CA ALA A 227 13.56 -18.30 -3.89
C ALA A 227 13.82 -19.81 -3.79
N GLU A 228 14.88 -20.30 -4.45
CA GLU A 228 15.30 -21.69 -4.38
C GLU A 228 16.27 -21.96 -3.22
N SER A 229 16.78 -20.91 -2.56
CA SER A 229 17.71 -21.07 -1.45
C SER A 229 17.07 -21.84 -0.28
N PRO A 230 17.82 -22.77 0.35
CA PRO A 230 17.30 -23.52 1.51
C PRO A 230 16.97 -22.59 2.68
N GLU A 231 17.69 -21.47 2.82
CA GLU A 231 17.45 -20.48 3.87
C GLU A 231 16.10 -19.77 3.68
N TYR A 232 15.79 -19.31 2.46
CA TYR A 232 14.49 -18.72 2.17
C TYR A 232 13.36 -19.71 2.39
N ARG A 233 13.51 -20.95 1.88
CA ARG A 233 12.50 -22.01 2.03
C ARG A 233 12.24 -22.32 3.50
N ALA A 234 13.29 -22.45 4.32
CA ALA A 234 13.16 -22.65 5.75
C ALA A 234 12.45 -21.47 6.45
N LYS A 235 12.78 -20.21 6.08
CA LYS A 235 12.09 -19.02 6.63
C LYS A 235 10.61 -18.96 6.22
N LEU A 236 10.31 -19.26 4.96
CA LEU A 236 8.94 -19.31 4.47
C LEU A 236 8.15 -20.42 5.17
N GLU A 237 8.71 -21.62 5.26
CA GLU A 237 8.11 -22.76 5.95
C GLU A 237 7.87 -22.47 7.43
N GLN A 238 8.84 -21.87 8.12
CA GLN A 238 8.69 -21.41 9.49
C GLN A 238 7.52 -20.41 9.59
N ARG A 239 7.48 -19.40 8.72
CA ARG A 239 6.43 -18.38 8.76
C ARG A 239 5.04 -18.94 8.45
N LEU A 240 4.95 -19.86 7.49
CA LEU A 240 3.72 -20.57 7.17
C LEU A 240 3.30 -21.49 8.33
N THR A 241 4.25 -22.12 9.03
CA THR A 241 3.99 -22.92 10.23
C THR A 241 3.45 -22.07 11.39
N GLU A 242 4.04 -20.92 11.63
CA GLU A 242 3.53 -19.96 12.61
C GLU A 242 2.13 -19.47 12.26
N TRP A 243 1.93 -19.10 10.98
CA TRP A 243 0.65 -18.59 10.49
C TRP A 243 -0.45 -19.65 10.57
N ARG A 244 -0.21 -20.88 10.10
CA ARG A 244 -1.21 -21.97 10.17
C ARG A 244 -1.59 -22.26 11.63
N ARG A 245 -0.62 -22.37 12.55
CA ARG A 245 -0.90 -22.57 13.99
C ARG A 245 -1.66 -21.41 14.59
N HIS A 246 -1.44 -20.18 14.11
CA HIS A 246 -2.24 -19.04 14.51
C HIS A 246 -3.68 -19.13 14.03
N VAL A 247 -3.91 -19.45 12.75
CA VAL A 247 -5.27 -19.66 12.22
C VAL A 247 -5.97 -20.76 13.02
N TYR A 248 -5.33 -21.91 13.20
CA TYR A 248 -5.90 -23.03 13.96
C TYR A 248 -6.30 -22.68 15.40
N ARG A 249 -5.49 -21.86 16.11
CA ARG A 249 -5.83 -21.41 17.46
C ARG A 249 -7.04 -20.48 17.50
N LEU A 250 -7.28 -19.73 16.42
CA LEU A 250 -8.43 -18.83 16.29
C LEU A 250 -9.67 -19.54 15.75
N SER A 251 -9.51 -20.69 15.10
CA SER A 251 -10.59 -21.49 14.57
C SER A 251 -11.51 -22.03 15.67
N THR A 252 -12.80 -22.07 15.36
CA THR A 252 -13.86 -22.65 16.19
C THR A 252 -13.71 -24.17 16.36
N ALA A 253 -14.55 -24.78 17.20
CA ALA A 253 -14.54 -26.24 17.32
C ALA A 253 -14.90 -26.93 15.99
N ASP A 254 -15.89 -26.40 15.28
CA ASP A 254 -16.38 -26.96 14.01
C ASP A 254 -15.37 -26.75 12.88
N GLU A 255 -14.74 -25.57 12.76
CA GLU A 255 -13.66 -25.34 11.78
C GLU A 255 -12.45 -26.25 12.03
N ARG A 256 -12.12 -26.52 13.30
CA ARG A 256 -11.04 -27.46 13.64
C ARG A 256 -11.42 -28.92 13.37
N ALA A 257 -12.70 -29.27 13.46
CA ALA A 257 -13.19 -30.58 13.04
C ALA A 257 -13.12 -30.72 11.51
N ALA A 258 -13.59 -29.71 10.77
CA ALA A 258 -13.49 -29.67 9.31
C ALA A 258 -12.03 -29.74 8.81
N LEU A 259 -11.12 -29.04 9.50
CA LEU A 259 -9.69 -29.11 9.19
C LEU A 259 -9.12 -30.51 9.44
N LEU A 260 -9.48 -31.15 10.57
CA LEU A 260 -9.06 -32.52 10.86
C LEU A 260 -9.56 -33.49 9.79
N ASP A 261 -10.82 -33.37 9.38
CA ASP A 261 -11.40 -34.18 8.31
C ASP A 261 -10.68 -33.95 6.98
N ALA A 262 -10.36 -32.69 6.65
CA ALA A 262 -9.59 -32.35 5.46
C ALA A 262 -8.14 -32.88 5.50
N GLU A 263 -7.48 -32.89 6.66
CA GLU A 263 -6.14 -33.49 6.81
C GLU A 263 -6.17 -35.01 6.63
N LEU A 264 -7.16 -35.69 7.24
CA LEU A 264 -7.32 -37.13 7.08
C LEU A 264 -7.62 -37.50 5.62
N GLU A 265 -8.45 -36.71 4.94
CA GLU A 265 -8.70 -36.90 3.51
C GLU A 265 -7.46 -36.61 2.66
N ALA A 266 -6.64 -35.62 3.02
CA ALA A 266 -5.39 -35.33 2.31
C ALA A 266 -4.42 -36.51 2.39
N VAL A 267 -4.27 -37.09 3.59
CA VAL A 267 -3.44 -38.27 3.84
C VAL A 267 -3.98 -39.47 3.05
N ARG A 268 -5.30 -39.65 3.00
CA ARG A 268 -5.95 -40.68 2.18
C ARG A 268 -5.66 -40.50 0.70
N LEU A 269 -5.81 -39.28 0.17
CA LEU A 269 -5.53 -38.98 -1.24
C LEU A 269 -4.05 -39.20 -1.60
N LEU A 270 -3.11 -38.94 -0.67
CA LEU A 270 -1.70 -39.28 -0.86
C LEU A 270 -1.45 -40.79 -0.87
N ALA A 271 -2.13 -41.55 -0.01
CA ALA A 271 -2.06 -43.01 -0.02
C ALA A 271 -2.67 -43.61 -1.29
N ASP A 272 -3.84 -43.14 -1.72
CA ASP A 272 -4.51 -43.57 -2.95
C ASP A 272 -3.67 -43.26 -4.20
N ARG A 273 -2.88 -42.18 -4.16
CA ARG A 273 -1.89 -41.84 -5.19
C ARG A 273 -0.64 -42.75 -5.19
N GLY A 274 -0.44 -43.53 -4.15
CA GLY A 274 0.74 -44.39 -3.96
C GLY A 274 1.97 -43.65 -3.41
N THR A 275 1.78 -42.45 -2.84
CA THR A 275 2.88 -41.70 -2.20
C THR A 275 3.25 -42.28 -0.83
N LEU A 276 2.31 -42.95 -0.16
CA LEU A 276 2.49 -43.54 1.18
C LEU A 276 2.38 -45.06 1.13
N THR A 277 3.25 -45.74 1.88
CA THR A 277 3.04 -47.16 2.21
C THR A 277 1.94 -47.31 3.28
N ALA A 278 1.40 -48.52 3.45
CA ALA A 278 0.37 -48.78 4.46
C ALA A 278 0.83 -48.40 5.89
N ALA A 279 2.08 -48.69 6.25
CA ALA A 279 2.63 -48.33 7.56
C ALA A 279 2.74 -46.81 7.75
N GLN A 280 3.20 -46.08 6.72
CA GLN A 280 3.30 -44.62 6.74
C GLN A 280 1.92 -43.94 6.77
N PHE A 281 0.93 -44.54 6.12
CA PHE A 281 -0.45 -44.08 6.16
C PHE A 281 -1.03 -44.15 7.58
N ASP A 282 -0.86 -45.29 8.26
CA ASP A 282 -1.33 -45.46 9.64
C ASP A 282 -0.64 -44.49 10.60
N GLU A 283 0.68 -44.31 10.47
CA GLU A 283 1.45 -43.34 11.26
C GLU A 283 1.00 -41.90 11.00
N ALA A 284 0.81 -41.52 9.73
CA ALA A 284 0.32 -40.20 9.35
C ALA A 284 -1.08 -39.91 9.91
N GLN A 285 -2.00 -40.88 9.87
CA GLN A 285 -3.32 -40.72 10.49
C GLN A 285 -3.23 -40.52 12.00
N GLN A 286 -2.34 -41.24 12.68
CA GLN A 286 -2.12 -41.09 14.13
C GLN A 286 -1.56 -39.70 14.46
N ARG A 287 -0.60 -39.20 13.68
CA ARG A 287 -0.04 -37.85 13.81
C ARG A 287 -1.09 -36.75 13.62
N VAL A 288 -1.93 -36.88 12.59
CA VAL A 288 -3.05 -35.95 12.34
C VAL A 288 -4.04 -35.95 13.52
N ARG A 289 -4.42 -37.13 14.01
CA ARG A 289 -5.33 -37.27 15.17
C ARG A 289 -4.73 -36.75 16.47
N SER A 290 -3.43 -36.92 16.68
CA SER A 290 -2.72 -36.38 17.85
C SER A 290 -2.58 -34.85 17.79
N ARG A 291 -2.76 -34.28 16.59
CA ARG A 291 -2.65 -32.85 16.26
C ARG A 291 -1.25 -32.31 16.51
N GLU A 292 -0.24 -33.15 16.30
CA GLU A 292 1.16 -32.82 16.57
C GLU A 292 1.62 -31.58 15.78
N ASP A 293 1.22 -31.47 14.51
CA ASP A 293 1.62 -30.35 13.64
C ASP A 293 1.02 -28.99 14.05
N TRP A 294 -0.04 -29.03 14.85
CA TRP A 294 -0.80 -27.85 15.31
C TRP A 294 -0.45 -27.39 16.72
N ARG A 295 0.32 -28.18 17.48
CA ARG A 295 0.83 -27.84 18.82
C ARG A 295 2.11 -27.01 18.72
#